data_AF-A0A7V6D264-F1
#
_entry.id   AF-A0A7V6D264-F1
#
_cell.length_a   1.000
_cell.length_b   1.000
_cell.length_c   1.000
_cell.angle_alpha   90.00
_cell.angle_beta   90.00
_cell.angle_gamma   90.00
#
_symmetry.space_group_name_H-M   'P 1'
#
loop_
_entity.id
_entity.type
_entity.pdbx_description
1 polymer ?
#
loop_
_entity_poly.entity_id
_entity_poly.type
_entity_poly.pdbx_seq_one_letter_code
_entity_poly.pdbx_strand_id
1 'polypeptide(L)'
;MRGIKVMSILGLLGIGASCWAAMPLTVTFEGQTAEHRWALREIDPSLPSDWSDYEYLVLEMRASSSQRFELRIHTKEGVRAQRIHPFAGVWIRAAVPLRYYKRPDQQGHDLASLHNKPRLSFWINVSGAVGPLQSVEAVGVAMQYPIGRPTLEIRSMKLTKEDPGDAVLDKLPVVDEFGQWIPLDWPGKVRTLDELRGRWAEEERKLSPGDFGYCQFGGYRHTRARASGFFRVEQIEGRWWFVDPDGHLFFSTGIDVITPYSGTRVEGREQIFAALPPADLSAGLRGRPSPQRMVSFYTWNLFRRFGEDWPSKWIDMVFRRMAAWGFNTVGNWSDPRLAEARRVPYVVTLRGWGIEQGPLGMPDVYSPDWVKQVDQAAREQCAPRRDDPYVLGYFVANEPPWPGREPMLAQMILEGPPTGIQKELKAFLAEADTPERRRQFIHRSFERMLEVIVGAIRKYDPNHLILGIRFGGRPPEEVLRAARIFDVNSQNIYDYVPDRSMLDRVYELTGRPIVIGEFHFGVPTRGLAPGLRQVRDQRERGVAYRYYVEQAAAHPALVGT
;
A
#
# COMPACT_ATOMS: atom_id res chain seq x y z
N MET A 1 4.13 -22.09 -71.81
CA MET A 1 4.31 -23.36 -71.05
C MET A 1 4.39 -23.00 -69.57
N ARG A 2 3.84 -23.82 -68.64
CA ARG A 2 3.90 -23.67 -67.16
C ARG A 2 3.36 -22.30 -66.65
N GLY A 3 2.23 -22.19 -65.96
CA GLY A 3 1.39 -23.22 -65.33
C GLY A 3 1.74 -23.43 -63.86
N ILE A 4 1.42 -22.43 -63.02
CA ILE A 4 1.46 -22.53 -61.55
C ILE A 4 0.02 -22.75 -61.08
N LYS A 5 -0.18 -23.73 -60.19
CA LYS A 5 -1.52 -24.12 -59.70
C LYS A 5 -1.95 -23.23 -58.53
N VAL A 6 -3.16 -22.68 -58.60
CA VAL A 6 -3.93 -22.38 -57.38
C VAL A 6 -4.33 -23.71 -56.76
N MET A 7 -4.05 -23.91 -55.47
CA MET A 7 -4.43 -25.14 -54.77
C MET A 7 -5.33 -24.79 -53.58
N SER A 8 -6.64 -24.94 -53.79
CA SER A 8 -7.64 -24.84 -52.73
C SER A 8 -7.42 -25.94 -51.69
N ILE A 9 -7.32 -25.57 -50.42
CA ILE A 9 -7.38 -26.53 -49.31
C ILE A 9 -8.84 -26.55 -48.84
N LEU A 10 -9.48 -27.72 -48.97
CA LEU A 10 -10.84 -27.94 -48.46
C LEU A 10 -10.85 -27.87 -46.94
N GLY A 11 -11.94 -27.33 -46.38
CA GLY A 11 -12.19 -27.42 -44.95
C GLY A 11 -12.45 -28.86 -44.52
N LEU A 12 -11.81 -29.28 -43.44
CA LEU A 12 -12.10 -30.52 -42.74
C LEU A 12 -12.79 -30.17 -41.42
N LEU A 13 -14.11 -30.33 -41.39
CA LEU A 13 -14.95 -30.10 -40.22
C LEU A 13 -14.73 -31.23 -39.19
N GLY A 14 -13.61 -31.14 -38.49
CA GLY A 14 -13.34 -31.98 -37.32
C GLY A 14 -14.33 -31.64 -36.21
N ILE A 15 -15.38 -32.44 -36.09
CA ILE A 15 -16.28 -32.41 -34.92
C ILE A 15 -15.50 -33.00 -33.74
N GLY A 16 -14.61 -32.19 -33.16
CA GLY A 16 -13.91 -32.50 -31.93
C GLY A 16 -14.94 -32.59 -30.80
N ALA A 17 -15.08 -33.77 -30.21
CA ALA A 17 -16.02 -33.99 -29.13
C ALA A 17 -15.77 -33.01 -27.98
N SER A 18 -16.84 -32.40 -27.47
CA SER A 18 -16.80 -31.43 -26.37
C SER A 18 -16.28 -32.13 -25.10
N CYS A 19 -14.97 -32.07 -24.88
CA CYS A 19 -14.35 -32.55 -23.66
C CYS A 19 -14.75 -31.58 -22.54
N TRP A 20 -15.70 -32.00 -21.71
CA TRP A 20 -16.12 -31.28 -20.52
C TRP A 20 -14.89 -31.08 -19.63
N ALA A 21 -14.64 -29.84 -19.17
CA ALA A 21 -13.49 -29.51 -18.34
C ALA A 21 -13.72 -29.92 -16.87
N ALA A 22 -14.01 -31.22 -16.66
CA ALA A 22 -14.28 -31.80 -15.36
C ALA A 22 -13.14 -31.46 -14.38
N MET A 23 -13.51 -30.96 -13.20
CA MET A 23 -12.57 -30.58 -12.15
C MET A 23 -11.57 -31.71 -11.84
N PRO A 24 -10.26 -31.41 -11.66
CA PRO A 24 -9.69 -30.08 -11.47
C PRO A 24 -9.32 -29.33 -12.76
N LEU A 25 -9.60 -28.03 -12.78
CA LEU A 25 -9.05 -27.09 -13.75
C LEU A 25 -7.59 -26.79 -13.38
N THR A 26 -6.68 -26.75 -14.36
CA THR A 26 -5.28 -26.36 -14.16
C THR A 26 -4.87 -25.38 -15.26
N VAL A 27 -4.27 -24.25 -14.86
CA VAL A 27 -3.73 -23.25 -15.79
C VAL A 27 -2.26 -22.97 -15.52
N THR A 28 -1.55 -22.59 -16.58
CA THR A 28 -0.23 -21.93 -16.52
C THR A 28 -0.38 -20.52 -17.10
N PHE A 29 0.24 -19.53 -16.48
CA PHE A 29 0.24 -18.15 -16.99
C PHE A 29 1.56 -17.86 -17.72
N GLU A 30 1.47 -17.49 -19.00
CA GLU A 30 2.63 -17.31 -19.90
C GLU A 30 2.43 -16.08 -20.82
N GLY A 31 3.52 -15.55 -21.37
CA GLY A 31 3.49 -14.32 -22.18
C GLY A 31 3.36 -13.04 -21.33
N GLN A 32 2.96 -11.93 -21.96
CA GLN A 32 2.78 -10.64 -21.26
C GLN A 32 1.42 -10.54 -20.55
N THR A 33 0.37 -11.10 -21.14
CA THR A 33 -0.97 -11.20 -20.57
C THR A 33 -1.48 -12.61 -20.82
N ALA A 34 -1.76 -13.35 -19.76
CA ALA A 34 -2.42 -14.65 -19.82
C ALA A 34 -3.83 -14.52 -19.26
N GLU A 35 -4.82 -15.03 -19.99
CA GLU A 35 -6.22 -15.10 -19.56
C GLU A 35 -6.81 -16.46 -19.93
N HIS A 36 -7.47 -17.09 -18.96
CA HIS A 36 -8.18 -18.35 -19.12
C HIS A 36 -9.63 -18.14 -18.71
N ARG A 37 -10.60 -18.59 -19.52
CA ARG A 37 -12.05 -18.40 -19.32
C ARG A 37 -12.77 -19.74 -19.51
N TRP A 38 -13.72 -20.04 -18.63
CA TRP A 38 -14.57 -21.23 -18.69
C TRP A 38 -16.05 -20.84 -18.55
N ALA A 39 -16.92 -21.34 -19.43
CA ALA A 39 -18.36 -21.15 -19.26
C ALA A 39 -18.85 -21.89 -18.00
N LEU A 40 -19.94 -21.44 -17.37
CA LEU A 40 -20.41 -22.04 -16.11
C LEU A 40 -20.62 -23.56 -16.21
N ARG A 41 -21.21 -24.04 -17.31
CA ARG A 41 -21.42 -25.46 -17.64
C ARG A 41 -20.13 -26.30 -17.76
N GLU A 42 -18.99 -25.67 -18.01
CA GLU A 42 -17.68 -26.31 -18.11
C GLU A 42 -17.01 -26.42 -16.73
N ILE A 43 -17.42 -25.59 -15.77
CA ILE A 43 -16.96 -25.57 -14.38
C ILE A 43 -17.77 -26.57 -13.54
N ASP A 44 -19.10 -26.41 -13.53
CA ASP A 44 -20.08 -27.27 -12.87
C ASP A 44 -21.46 -26.99 -13.49
N PRO A 45 -22.12 -27.96 -14.14
CA PRO A 45 -23.42 -27.77 -14.79
C PRO A 45 -24.57 -27.34 -13.87
N SER A 46 -24.40 -27.41 -12.55
CA SER A 46 -25.39 -26.94 -11.56
C SER A 46 -25.28 -25.45 -11.24
N LEU A 47 -24.24 -24.74 -11.70
CA LEU A 47 -24.07 -23.30 -11.46
C LEU A 47 -25.09 -22.46 -12.25
N PRO A 48 -25.98 -21.70 -11.59
CA PRO A 48 -26.90 -20.79 -12.28
C PRO A 48 -26.17 -19.58 -12.88
N SER A 49 -26.77 -18.94 -13.89
CA SER A 49 -26.28 -17.66 -14.42
C SER A 49 -26.59 -16.47 -13.53
N ASP A 50 -27.64 -16.55 -12.70
CA ASP A 50 -28.01 -15.50 -11.75
C ASP A 50 -27.35 -15.75 -10.39
N TRP A 51 -26.43 -14.86 -10.01
CA TRP A 51 -25.69 -14.89 -8.75
C TRP A 51 -26.17 -13.81 -7.76
N SER A 52 -27.30 -13.12 -8.04
CA SER A 52 -27.85 -12.05 -7.20
C SER A 52 -28.08 -12.50 -5.76
N ASP A 53 -28.61 -13.72 -5.63
CA ASP A 53 -29.04 -14.36 -4.39
C ASP A 53 -27.89 -14.97 -3.55
N TYR A 54 -26.65 -14.94 -4.05
CA TYR A 54 -25.48 -15.54 -3.43
C TYR A 54 -24.47 -14.48 -2.97
N GLU A 55 -23.83 -14.71 -1.83
CA GLU A 55 -22.89 -13.74 -1.24
C GLU A 55 -21.42 -14.14 -1.39
N TYR A 56 -21.12 -15.40 -1.69
CA TYR A 56 -19.75 -15.88 -1.87
C TYR A 56 -19.60 -16.78 -3.10
N LEU A 57 -18.49 -16.58 -3.82
CA LEU A 57 -17.92 -17.57 -4.73
C LEU A 57 -16.78 -18.27 -3.98
N VAL A 58 -16.90 -19.58 -3.82
CA VAL A 58 -16.05 -20.40 -2.96
C VAL A 58 -15.16 -21.27 -3.84
N LEU A 59 -13.86 -21.00 -3.83
CA LEU A 59 -12.87 -21.76 -4.59
C LEU A 59 -12.06 -22.66 -3.65
N GLU A 60 -11.87 -23.92 -4.02
CA GLU A 60 -10.73 -24.70 -3.50
C GLU A 60 -9.64 -24.72 -4.56
N MET A 61 -8.51 -24.07 -4.26
CA MET A 61 -7.45 -23.77 -5.23
C MET A 61 -6.05 -23.88 -4.63
N ARG A 62 -5.05 -24.14 -5.48
CA ARG A 62 -3.61 -24.14 -5.15
C ARG A 62 -2.85 -23.35 -6.20
N ALA A 63 -2.12 -22.31 -5.78
CA ALA A 63 -1.23 -21.55 -6.64
C ALA A 63 0.23 -21.97 -6.40
N SER A 64 1.05 -22.13 -7.44
CA SER A 64 2.48 -22.46 -7.26
C SER A 64 3.35 -21.29 -6.81
N SER A 65 2.82 -20.07 -6.84
CA SER A 65 3.50 -18.87 -6.33
C SER A 65 2.51 -17.88 -5.72
N SER A 66 3.03 -16.91 -4.96
CA SER A 66 2.28 -15.81 -4.33
C SER A 66 1.96 -14.66 -5.30
N GLN A 67 2.04 -14.92 -6.61
CA GLN A 67 1.74 -13.93 -7.66
C GLN A 67 0.26 -13.59 -7.67
N ARG A 68 -0.01 -12.32 -7.96
CA ARG A 68 -1.35 -11.78 -7.96
C ARG A 68 -2.05 -12.17 -9.27
N PHE A 69 -3.23 -12.78 -9.19
CA PHE A 69 -4.08 -13.02 -10.36
C PHE A 69 -5.40 -12.27 -10.21
N GLU A 70 -6.03 -11.94 -11.33
CA GLU A 70 -7.39 -11.41 -11.38
C GLU A 70 -8.36 -12.58 -11.47
N LEU A 71 -9.29 -12.67 -10.54
CA LEU A 71 -10.48 -13.49 -10.65
C LEU A 71 -11.55 -12.66 -11.36
N ARG A 72 -12.06 -13.17 -12.48
CA ARG A 72 -12.95 -12.46 -13.41
C ARG A 72 -14.31 -13.12 -13.46
N ILE A 73 -15.36 -12.33 -13.32
CA ILE A 73 -16.75 -12.73 -13.58
C ILE A 73 -17.17 -12.05 -14.87
N HIS A 74 -17.46 -12.85 -15.90
CA HIS A 74 -17.92 -12.37 -17.20
C HIS A 74 -19.45 -12.42 -17.24
N THR A 75 -20.09 -11.29 -17.52
CA THR A 75 -21.52 -11.20 -17.77
C THR A 75 -21.77 -10.52 -19.11
N LYS A 76 -23.03 -10.55 -19.59
CA LYS A 76 -23.47 -9.81 -20.78
C LYS A 76 -23.18 -8.31 -20.73
N GLU A 77 -23.19 -7.73 -19.53
CA GLU A 77 -22.93 -6.30 -19.30
C GLU A 77 -21.42 -5.97 -19.15
N GLY A 78 -20.54 -6.98 -19.19
CA GLY A 78 -19.08 -6.81 -19.16
C GLY A 78 -18.35 -7.69 -18.14
N VAL A 79 -17.05 -7.44 -17.98
CA VAL A 79 -16.17 -8.19 -17.07
C VAL A 79 -15.97 -7.41 -15.77
N ARG A 80 -16.23 -8.07 -14.63
CA ARG A 80 -15.92 -7.56 -13.29
C ARG A 80 -14.72 -8.36 -12.76
N ALA A 81 -13.65 -7.70 -12.33
CA ALA A 81 -12.39 -8.35 -12.01
C ALA A 81 -11.88 -7.90 -10.64
N GLN A 82 -11.58 -8.85 -9.74
CA GLN A 82 -10.96 -8.57 -8.45
C GLN A 82 -9.65 -9.34 -8.28
N ARG A 83 -8.66 -8.72 -7.65
CA ARG A 83 -7.30 -9.25 -7.62
C ARG A 83 -7.06 -10.08 -6.36
N ILE A 84 -6.70 -11.35 -6.55
CA ILE A 84 -6.43 -12.32 -5.49
C ILE A 84 -4.92 -12.43 -5.26
N HIS A 85 -4.51 -12.42 -3.98
CA HIS A 85 -3.16 -12.78 -3.55
C HIS A 85 -3.24 -14.14 -2.83
N PRO A 86 -2.87 -15.25 -3.49
CA PRO A 86 -2.96 -16.59 -2.91
C PRO A 86 -1.78 -16.90 -1.98
N PHE A 87 -1.93 -17.91 -1.13
CA PHE A 87 -0.79 -18.59 -0.51
C PHE A 87 -0.15 -19.56 -1.52
N ALA A 88 1.18 -19.68 -1.46
CA ALA A 88 1.96 -20.42 -2.43
C ALA A 88 2.22 -21.87 -2.00
N GLY A 89 2.02 -22.82 -2.91
CA GLY A 89 2.37 -24.23 -2.71
C GLY A 89 1.40 -25.03 -1.82
N VAL A 90 0.23 -24.48 -1.48
CA VAL A 90 -0.79 -25.16 -0.65
C VAL A 90 -2.19 -24.99 -1.22
N TRP A 91 -3.04 -26.00 -1.01
CA TRP A 91 -4.49 -25.90 -1.20
C TRP A 91 -5.10 -24.98 -0.14
N ILE A 92 -5.92 -24.04 -0.60
CA ILE A 92 -6.73 -23.17 0.23
C ILE A 92 -8.19 -23.21 -0.19
N ARG A 93 -9.10 -23.07 0.78
CA ARG A 93 -10.46 -22.61 0.55
C ARG A 93 -10.45 -21.09 0.62
N ALA A 94 -10.93 -20.44 -0.43
CA ALA A 94 -11.11 -18.99 -0.50
C ALA A 94 -12.60 -18.69 -0.71
N ALA A 95 -13.27 -18.18 0.33
CA ALA A 95 -14.63 -17.68 0.22
C ALA A 95 -14.56 -16.21 -0.23
N VAL A 96 -14.71 -15.97 -1.53
CA VAL A 96 -14.60 -14.66 -2.16
C VAL A 96 -15.94 -13.92 -2.06
N PRO A 97 -16.04 -12.80 -1.33
CA PRO A 97 -17.32 -12.11 -1.15
C PRO A 97 -17.78 -11.41 -2.44
N LEU A 98 -18.91 -11.85 -3.00
CA LEU A 98 -19.48 -11.34 -4.25
C LEU A 98 -19.91 -9.88 -4.14
N ARG A 99 -20.14 -9.36 -2.93
CA ARG A 99 -20.41 -7.92 -2.67
C ARG A 99 -19.39 -6.98 -3.33
N TYR A 100 -18.12 -7.39 -3.47
CA TYR A 100 -17.06 -6.62 -4.12
C TYR A 100 -17.12 -6.61 -5.65
N TYR A 101 -17.92 -7.49 -6.26
CA TYR A 101 -18.27 -7.46 -7.68
C TYR A 101 -19.61 -6.75 -7.91
N LYS A 102 -20.54 -6.83 -6.94
CA LYS A 102 -21.87 -6.19 -6.99
C LYS A 102 -21.82 -4.66 -6.89
N ARG A 103 -20.95 -4.08 -6.05
CA ARG A 103 -20.83 -2.61 -5.82
C ARG A 103 -19.42 -2.18 -5.39
N PRO A 104 -19.07 -0.87 -5.45
CA PRO A 104 -17.80 -0.38 -4.92
C PRO A 104 -17.72 -0.61 -3.42
N ASP A 105 -16.50 -0.82 -2.90
CA ASP A 105 -16.28 -0.76 -1.46
C ASP A 105 -16.32 0.71 -0.97
N GLN A 106 -16.74 0.90 0.27
CA GLN A 106 -16.93 2.21 0.92
C GLN A 106 -16.28 2.25 2.32
N GLN A 107 -15.47 1.24 2.68
CA GLN A 107 -14.91 1.04 4.02
C GLN A 107 -13.39 1.31 4.02
N GLY A 108 -13.01 2.56 4.25
CA GLY A 108 -11.61 2.98 4.40
C GLY A 108 -11.47 4.51 4.50
N HIS A 109 -10.37 4.97 5.10
CA HIS A 109 -10.00 6.39 5.19
C HIS A 109 -8.72 6.73 4.39
N ASP A 110 -8.05 5.70 3.86
CA ASP A 110 -6.89 5.78 2.96
C ASP A 110 -7.09 4.79 1.79
N LEU A 111 -6.37 4.98 0.67
CA LEU A 111 -6.47 4.08 -0.50
C LEU A 111 -6.14 2.62 -0.13
N ALA A 112 -5.19 2.41 0.77
CA ALA A 112 -4.78 1.08 1.21
C ALA A 112 -5.91 0.31 1.92
N SER A 113 -6.60 0.93 2.88
CA SER A 113 -7.72 0.34 3.63
C SER A 113 -8.99 0.21 2.77
N LEU A 114 -9.24 1.15 1.86
CA LEU A 114 -10.36 1.02 0.91
C LEU A 114 -10.18 -0.18 -0.02
N HIS A 115 -8.99 -0.35 -0.61
CA HIS A 115 -8.77 -1.35 -1.65
C HIS A 115 -8.20 -2.70 -1.19
N ASN A 116 -7.77 -2.88 0.06
CA ASN A 116 -7.18 -4.15 0.51
C ASN A 116 -7.97 -4.79 1.66
N LYS A 117 -8.50 -6.00 1.45
CA LYS A 117 -9.34 -6.69 2.42
C LYS A 117 -8.69 -8.04 2.84
N PRO A 118 -8.29 -8.20 4.11
CA PRO A 118 -7.62 -9.41 4.57
C PRO A 118 -8.62 -10.56 4.81
N ARG A 119 -8.34 -11.73 4.22
CA ARG A 119 -9.02 -13.01 4.49
C ARG A 119 -8.07 -13.91 5.31
N LEU A 120 -8.46 -15.13 5.73
CA LEU A 120 -7.58 -15.96 6.57
C LEU A 120 -6.54 -16.75 5.75
N SER A 121 -6.95 -17.23 4.56
CA SER A 121 -6.17 -18.06 3.64
C SER A 121 -5.67 -17.33 2.39
N PHE A 122 -6.10 -16.08 2.17
CA PHE A 122 -5.72 -15.25 1.02
C PHE A 122 -5.86 -13.75 1.35
N TRP A 123 -5.55 -12.90 0.36
CA TRP A 123 -5.89 -11.47 0.37
C TRP A 123 -6.67 -11.13 -0.91
N ILE A 124 -7.61 -10.20 -0.82
CA ILE A 124 -8.29 -9.63 -1.99
C ILE A 124 -8.06 -8.12 -2.07
N ASN A 125 -7.61 -7.66 -3.24
CA ASN A 125 -7.45 -6.27 -3.60
C ASN A 125 -8.63 -5.86 -4.49
N VAL A 126 -9.53 -5.07 -3.92
CA VAL A 126 -10.84 -4.70 -4.49
C VAL A 126 -10.75 -3.40 -5.29
N SER A 127 -11.12 -3.42 -6.56
CA SER A 127 -11.01 -2.31 -7.52
C SER A 127 -11.80 -2.60 -8.81
N GLY A 128 -11.58 -1.83 -9.88
CA GLY A 128 -12.12 -2.15 -11.21
C GLY A 128 -13.64 -1.96 -11.36
N ALA A 129 -14.20 -2.59 -12.39
CA ALA A 129 -15.62 -2.51 -12.71
C ALA A 129 -16.46 -3.40 -11.79
N VAL A 130 -17.63 -2.88 -11.42
CA VAL A 130 -18.63 -3.52 -10.55
C VAL A 130 -20.02 -3.37 -11.18
N GLY A 131 -20.93 -4.28 -10.84
CA GLY A 131 -22.29 -4.26 -11.36
C GLY A 131 -23.07 -5.52 -10.98
N PRO A 132 -24.37 -5.57 -11.26
CA PRO A 132 -25.25 -6.65 -10.81
C PRO A 132 -24.93 -7.96 -11.57
N LEU A 133 -25.34 -9.12 -11.04
CA LEU A 133 -24.80 -10.44 -11.43
C LEU A 133 -25.87 -11.44 -11.93
N GLN A 134 -26.88 -10.98 -12.67
CA GLN A 134 -27.98 -11.85 -13.17
C GLN A 134 -27.60 -12.68 -14.42
N SER A 135 -26.63 -12.20 -15.18
CA SER A 135 -26.27 -12.72 -16.51
C SER A 135 -24.84 -13.28 -16.55
N VAL A 136 -24.39 -14.00 -15.53
CA VAL A 136 -23.05 -14.60 -15.52
C VAL A 136 -22.96 -15.71 -16.57
N GLU A 137 -21.99 -15.60 -17.46
CA GLU A 137 -21.73 -16.56 -18.54
C GLU A 137 -20.55 -17.48 -18.24
N ALA A 138 -19.54 -16.92 -17.56
CA ALA A 138 -18.24 -17.56 -17.38
C ALA A 138 -17.47 -16.98 -16.19
N VAL A 139 -16.59 -17.80 -15.62
CA VAL A 139 -15.52 -17.37 -14.71
C VAL A 139 -14.20 -17.43 -15.47
N GLY A 140 -13.31 -16.49 -15.20
CA GLY A 140 -11.96 -16.47 -15.75
C GLY A 140 -10.90 -16.14 -14.71
N VAL A 141 -9.65 -16.47 -15.03
CA VAL A 141 -8.47 -16.05 -14.28
C VAL A 141 -7.44 -15.44 -15.22
N ALA A 142 -6.86 -14.31 -14.84
CA ALA A 142 -5.87 -13.60 -15.65
C ALA A 142 -4.65 -13.14 -14.84
N MET A 143 -3.50 -13.04 -15.50
CA MET A 143 -2.26 -12.51 -14.92
C MET A 143 -1.51 -11.68 -15.96
N GLN A 144 -1.07 -10.50 -15.54
CA GLN A 144 -0.17 -9.64 -16.32
C GLN A 144 1.28 -9.85 -15.85
N TYR A 145 2.20 -9.93 -16.80
CA TYR A 145 3.63 -10.18 -16.61
C TYR A 145 3.95 -11.36 -15.64
N PRO A 146 3.37 -12.56 -15.88
CA PRO A 146 3.63 -13.76 -15.08
C PRO A 146 5.12 -14.14 -15.05
N ILE A 147 5.69 -14.27 -13.86
CA ILE A 147 7.12 -14.58 -13.67
C ILE A 147 7.30 -16.06 -13.38
N GLY A 148 8.16 -16.73 -14.17
CA GLY A 148 8.53 -18.13 -13.91
C GLY A 148 7.43 -19.15 -14.22
N ARG A 149 6.49 -18.83 -15.13
CA ARG A 149 5.37 -19.71 -15.56
C ARG A 149 4.55 -20.25 -14.37
N PRO A 150 3.96 -19.38 -13.54
CA PRO A 150 3.19 -19.80 -12.39
C PRO A 150 1.93 -20.54 -12.83
N THR A 151 1.46 -21.41 -11.95
CA THR A 151 0.27 -22.25 -12.17
C THR A 151 -0.78 -21.99 -11.11
N LEU A 152 -2.03 -22.23 -11.47
CA LEU A 152 -3.18 -22.24 -10.57
C LEU A 152 -4.02 -23.48 -10.87
N GLU A 153 -4.17 -24.33 -9.86
CA GLU A 153 -5.07 -25.46 -9.85
C GLU A 153 -6.35 -25.06 -9.11
N ILE A 154 -7.52 -25.45 -9.61
CA ILE A 154 -8.82 -25.26 -8.95
C ILE A 154 -9.55 -26.61 -9.02
N ARG A 155 -9.99 -27.14 -7.87
CA ARG A 155 -10.67 -28.45 -7.78
C ARG A 155 -12.15 -28.38 -7.41
N SER A 156 -12.63 -27.19 -7.05
CA SER A 156 -14.03 -26.90 -6.75
C SER A 156 -14.29 -25.40 -6.90
N MET A 157 -15.40 -25.04 -7.54
CA MET A 157 -16.00 -23.71 -7.47
C MET A 157 -17.48 -23.86 -7.11
N LYS A 158 -17.95 -23.15 -6.08
CA LYS A 158 -19.34 -23.22 -5.59
C LYS A 158 -19.85 -21.84 -5.21
N LEU A 159 -21.17 -21.64 -5.26
CA LEU A 159 -21.82 -20.43 -4.77
C LEU A 159 -22.49 -20.71 -3.43
N THR A 160 -22.36 -19.81 -2.46
CA THR A 160 -23.04 -19.91 -1.15
C THR A 160 -23.69 -18.60 -0.73
N LYS A 161 -24.78 -18.71 0.05
CA LYS A 161 -25.47 -17.56 0.67
C LYS A 161 -24.83 -17.14 1.99
N GLU A 162 -24.13 -18.06 2.64
CA GLU A 162 -23.39 -17.88 3.90
C GLU A 162 -21.88 -17.99 3.64
N ASP A 163 -21.04 -17.47 4.55
CA ASP A 163 -19.57 -17.60 4.47
C ASP A 163 -19.15 -18.99 5.01
N PRO A 164 -18.65 -19.92 4.18
CA PRO A 164 -18.22 -21.26 4.63
C PRO A 164 -16.82 -21.24 5.27
N GLY A 165 -16.29 -20.04 5.56
CA GLY A 165 -14.96 -19.81 6.08
C GLY A 165 -13.87 -19.93 5.03
N ASP A 166 -12.75 -19.30 5.37
CA ASP A 166 -11.46 -19.46 4.70
C ASP A 166 -10.65 -20.56 5.39
N ALA A 167 -9.90 -21.36 4.65
CA ALA A 167 -9.04 -22.39 5.24
C ALA A 167 -7.76 -22.64 4.43
N VAL A 168 -6.71 -23.11 5.09
CA VAL A 168 -5.66 -23.92 4.46
C VAL A 168 -6.10 -25.38 4.57
N LEU A 169 -6.03 -26.12 3.48
CA LEU A 169 -6.60 -27.47 3.35
C LEU A 169 -5.54 -28.58 3.30
N ASP A 170 -4.27 -28.23 3.08
CA ASP A 170 -3.14 -29.16 3.16
C ASP A 170 -2.67 -29.36 4.61
N LYS A 171 -1.75 -30.33 4.79
CA LYS A 171 -1.15 -30.64 6.09
C LYS A 171 -0.51 -29.40 6.73
N LEU A 172 -0.88 -29.17 7.99
CA LEU A 172 -0.40 -28.08 8.83
C LEU A 172 0.74 -28.55 9.76
N PRO A 173 1.56 -27.63 10.31
CA PRO A 173 1.60 -26.18 10.09
C PRO A 173 2.23 -25.80 8.74
N VAL A 174 2.04 -24.54 8.32
CA VAL A 174 2.62 -23.96 7.09
C VAL A 174 3.47 -22.70 7.34
N VAL A 175 3.59 -22.24 8.58
CA VAL A 175 4.52 -21.18 9.03
C VAL A 175 5.39 -21.72 10.17
N ASP A 176 6.70 -21.52 10.11
CA ASP A 176 7.66 -22.00 11.14
C ASP A 176 7.78 -21.07 12.36
N GLU A 177 8.56 -21.48 13.35
CA GLU A 177 8.77 -20.71 14.59
C GLU A 177 9.54 -19.39 14.37
N PHE A 178 10.16 -19.18 13.20
CA PHE A 178 10.81 -17.92 12.81
C PHE A 178 9.87 -17.00 11.99
N GLY A 179 8.68 -17.48 11.63
CA GLY A 179 7.71 -16.77 10.80
C GLY A 179 7.90 -16.96 9.29
N GLN A 180 8.73 -17.92 8.86
CA GLN A 180 8.95 -18.22 7.46
C GLN A 180 7.91 -19.21 6.93
N TRP A 181 7.61 -19.14 5.63
CA TRP A 181 6.70 -20.07 4.96
C TRP A 181 7.33 -21.46 4.83
N ILE A 182 6.71 -22.50 5.41
CA ILE A 182 7.20 -23.89 5.38
C ILE A 182 7.17 -24.49 3.96
N PRO A 183 6.07 -24.42 3.18
CA PRO A 183 5.90 -25.13 1.90
C PRO A 183 6.87 -24.78 0.76
N LEU A 184 7.73 -23.75 0.92
CA LEU A 184 8.74 -23.37 -0.07
C LEU A 184 10.12 -23.31 0.59
N ASP A 185 11.17 -23.61 -0.19
CA ASP A 185 12.57 -23.42 0.20
C ASP A 185 13.24 -22.35 -0.67
N TRP A 186 14.33 -21.75 -0.20
CA TRP A 186 15.08 -20.72 -0.93
C TRP A 186 16.52 -20.55 -0.41
N PRO A 187 17.45 -20.04 -1.24
CA PRO A 187 18.79 -19.68 -0.79
C PRO A 187 18.74 -18.72 0.41
N GLY A 188 19.29 -19.18 1.54
CA GLY A 188 19.32 -18.44 2.80
C GLY A 188 18.08 -18.56 3.69
N LYS A 189 17.16 -19.49 3.43
CA LYS A 189 16.18 -19.94 4.45
C LYS A 189 16.94 -20.53 5.64
N VAL A 190 16.58 -20.14 6.86
CA VAL A 190 17.13 -20.76 8.08
C VAL A 190 16.25 -21.92 8.52
N ARG A 191 16.86 -22.97 9.09
CA ARG A 191 16.16 -24.14 9.65
C ARG A 191 16.39 -24.32 11.15
N THR A 192 17.30 -23.55 11.75
CA THR A 192 17.58 -23.57 13.18
C THR A 192 17.87 -22.17 13.72
N LEU A 193 17.76 -22.00 15.04
CA LEU A 193 18.13 -20.75 15.70
C LEU A 193 19.64 -20.46 15.59
N ASP A 194 20.50 -21.49 15.50
CA ASP A 194 21.94 -21.31 15.41
C ASP A 194 22.40 -20.92 14.00
N GLU A 195 21.73 -21.40 12.94
CA GLU A 195 21.89 -20.82 11.59
C GLU A 195 21.53 -19.33 11.59
N LEU A 196 20.43 -18.95 12.25
CA LEU A 196 19.95 -17.57 12.33
C LEU A 196 20.90 -16.68 13.16
N ARG A 197 21.42 -17.18 14.28
CA ARG A 197 22.51 -16.53 15.06
C ARG A 197 23.77 -16.35 14.21
N GLY A 198 24.14 -17.35 13.41
CA GLY A 198 25.22 -17.27 12.44
C GLY A 198 25.04 -16.14 11.44
N ARG A 199 23.82 -15.92 10.92
CA ARG A 199 23.50 -14.77 10.05
C ARG A 199 23.61 -13.43 10.76
N TRP A 200 23.19 -13.34 12.02
CA TRP A 200 23.33 -12.11 12.80
C TRP A 200 24.80 -11.79 13.09
N ALA A 201 25.63 -12.77 13.44
CA ALA A 201 27.07 -12.60 13.61
C ALA A 201 27.83 -12.32 12.28
N GLU A 202 27.30 -12.81 11.15
CA GLU A 202 27.79 -12.47 9.81
C GLU A 202 27.51 -11.00 9.45
N GLU A 203 26.29 -10.50 9.72
CA GLU A 203 25.95 -9.07 9.59
C GLU A 203 26.80 -8.21 10.52
N GLU A 204 26.90 -8.58 11.80
CA GLU A 204 27.62 -7.84 12.83
C GLU A 204 29.07 -7.55 12.45
N ARG A 205 29.74 -8.53 11.80
CA ARG A 205 31.12 -8.44 11.32
C ARG A 205 31.27 -7.68 9.98
N LYS A 206 30.20 -7.56 9.19
CA LYS A 206 30.21 -6.94 7.85
C LYS A 206 29.66 -5.52 7.82
N LEU A 207 28.92 -5.10 8.85
CA LEU A 207 28.18 -3.83 8.87
C LEU A 207 29.06 -2.66 9.34
N SER A 208 29.85 -2.11 8.42
CA SER A 208 30.56 -0.83 8.57
C SER A 208 29.76 0.35 8.02
N PRO A 209 29.87 1.57 8.58
CA PRO A 209 29.34 2.77 7.94
C PRO A 209 30.05 3.05 6.62
N GLY A 210 29.34 3.69 5.67
CA GLY A 210 29.94 4.27 4.47
C GLY A 210 30.25 5.75 4.65
N ASP A 211 31.12 6.33 3.82
CA ASP A 211 31.24 7.79 3.71
C ASP A 211 30.43 8.29 2.50
N PHE A 212 29.39 9.06 2.81
CA PHE A 212 28.48 9.67 1.84
C PHE A 212 28.62 11.21 1.82
N GLY A 213 29.63 11.76 2.52
CA GLY A 213 29.84 13.21 2.61
C GLY A 213 28.78 13.94 3.45
N TYR A 214 28.03 13.24 4.30
CA TYR A 214 26.95 13.79 5.13
C TYR A 214 27.43 14.52 6.39
N CYS A 215 26.85 15.68 6.68
CA CYS A 215 27.00 16.43 7.94
C CYS A 215 26.19 15.76 9.09
N GLN A 216 26.12 16.40 10.26
CA GLN A 216 25.30 15.92 11.40
C GLN A 216 23.81 15.79 11.06
N PHE A 217 23.29 16.66 10.19
CA PHE A 217 21.91 16.66 9.71
C PHE A 217 21.73 15.93 8.36
N GLY A 218 22.69 15.10 7.93
CA GLY A 218 22.54 14.30 6.71
C GLY A 218 22.66 15.06 5.37
N GLY A 219 22.94 16.37 5.40
CA GLY A 219 23.18 17.21 4.21
C GLY A 219 24.62 17.13 3.71
N TYR A 220 24.86 17.52 2.45
CA TYR A 220 26.16 17.33 1.79
C TYR A 220 27.19 18.38 2.26
N ARG A 221 28.17 17.98 3.09
CA ARG A 221 29.20 18.84 3.75
C ARG A 221 29.92 19.85 2.83
N HIS A 222 30.03 19.54 1.55
CA HIS A 222 30.77 20.35 0.57
C HIS A 222 29.91 21.42 -0.13
N THR A 223 28.61 21.44 0.14
CA THR A 223 27.65 22.42 -0.42
C THR A 223 27.38 23.54 0.58
N ARG A 224 26.91 24.70 0.12
CA ARG A 224 26.59 25.85 0.99
C ARG A 224 25.37 26.63 0.48
N ALA A 225 24.48 26.95 1.40
CA ALA A 225 23.32 27.82 1.30
C ALA A 225 23.17 28.57 2.64
N ARG A 226 22.10 29.36 2.81
CA ARG A 226 21.86 30.07 4.09
C ARG A 226 21.44 29.11 5.21
N ALA A 227 22.22 29.04 6.29
CA ALA A 227 21.82 28.37 7.53
C ALA A 227 20.59 29.03 8.16
N SER A 228 19.74 28.21 8.80
CA SER A 228 18.47 28.63 9.40
C SER A 228 18.23 28.06 10.80
N GLY A 229 19.02 27.10 11.27
CA GLY A 229 18.74 26.34 12.50
C GLY A 229 17.61 25.31 12.36
N PHE A 230 16.92 25.30 11.22
CA PHE A 230 15.82 24.39 10.88
C PHE A 230 15.86 24.01 9.40
N PHE A 231 15.30 22.85 9.07
CA PHE A 231 15.08 22.41 7.70
C PHE A 231 14.15 23.36 6.95
N ARG A 232 14.51 23.67 5.70
CA ARG A 232 13.72 24.53 4.80
C ARG A 232 13.85 24.07 3.35
N VAL A 233 13.13 24.72 2.43
CA VAL A 233 13.26 24.49 0.99
C VAL A 233 13.85 25.71 0.29
N GLU A 234 14.59 25.49 -0.80
CA GLU A 234 15.15 26.54 -1.66
C GLU A 234 15.24 26.05 -3.11
N GLN A 235 15.09 26.95 -4.09
CA GLN A 235 15.41 26.66 -5.48
C GLN A 235 16.77 27.28 -5.81
N ILE A 236 17.76 26.44 -6.09
CA ILE A 236 19.16 26.82 -6.35
C ILE A 236 19.54 26.26 -7.72
N GLU A 237 20.04 27.14 -8.60
CA GLU A 237 20.39 26.80 -10.00
C GLU A 237 19.26 26.09 -10.76
N GLY A 238 18.01 26.53 -10.50
CA GLY A 238 16.79 25.98 -11.10
C GLY A 238 16.30 24.67 -10.50
N ARG A 239 17.06 24.02 -9.60
CA ARG A 239 16.66 22.80 -8.89
C ARG A 239 16.18 23.11 -7.48
N TRP A 240 15.10 22.47 -7.06
CA TRP A 240 14.70 22.47 -5.66
C TRP A 240 15.58 21.57 -4.81
N TRP A 241 15.82 22.01 -3.59
CA TRP A 241 16.52 21.29 -2.55
C TRP A 241 15.78 21.47 -1.22
N PHE A 242 15.89 20.48 -0.34
CA PHE A 242 15.88 20.79 1.08
C PHE A 242 17.22 21.44 1.44
N VAL A 243 17.22 22.34 2.41
CA VAL A 243 18.44 22.87 3.04
C VAL A 243 18.38 22.50 4.52
N ASP A 244 19.47 21.95 5.03
CA ASP A 244 19.60 21.52 6.42
C ASP A 244 19.77 22.71 7.39
N PRO A 245 19.65 22.51 8.71
CA PRO A 245 19.81 23.57 9.72
C PRO A 245 21.12 24.37 9.60
N ASP A 246 22.22 23.72 9.22
CA ASP A 246 23.57 24.29 9.10
C ASP A 246 23.81 24.97 7.74
N GLY A 247 22.88 24.84 6.79
CA GLY A 247 22.95 25.44 5.46
C GLY A 247 23.58 24.58 4.38
N HIS A 248 23.57 23.25 4.48
CA HIS A 248 23.96 22.35 3.38
C HIS A 248 22.74 21.91 2.56
N LEU A 249 22.95 21.58 1.29
CA LEU A 249 21.92 20.94 0.46
C LEU A 249 21.61 19.54 0.98
N PHE A 250 20.34 19.19 0.99
CA PHE A 250 19.81 17.92 1.47
C PHE A 250 18.87 17.32 0.43
N PHE A 251 19.03 16.03 0.17
CA PHE A 251 18.06 15.19 -0.54
C PHE A 251 17.66 14.08 0.42
N SER A 252 16.37 13.97 0.72
CA SER A 252 15.88 12.98 1.69
C SER A 252 15.91 11.58 1.08
N THR A 253 16.61 10.64 1.71
CA THR A 253 16.54 9.20 1.43
C THR A 253 15.98 8.48 2.64
N GLY A 254 14.74 8.00 2.53
CA GLY A 254 13.97 7.41 3.61
C GLY A 254 13.83 5.89 3.55
N ILE A 255 13.45 5.31 4.69
CA ILE A 255 12.68 4.06 4.75
C ILE A 255 11.48 4.32 5.67
N ASP A 256 10.28 4.02 5.20
CA ASP A 256 9.05 4.10 5.99
C ASP A 256 8.83 2.85 6.86
N VAL A 257 8.07 3.00 7.94
CA VAL A 257 7.67 1.95 8.90
C VAL A 257 8.86 1.25 9.57
N ILE A 258 9.93 2.01 9.90
CA ILE A 258 11.06 1.48 10.68
C ILE A 258 10.59 1.25 12.13
N THR A 259 10.04 0.08 12.39
CA THR A 259 9.45 -0.31 13.68
C THR A 259 9.94 -1.70 14.10
N PRO A 260 9.94 -2.03 15.41
CA PRO A 260 10.34 -3.34 15.89
C PRO A 260 9.23 -4.41 15.72
N TYR A 261 8.11 -4.08 15.07
CA TYR A 261 6.89 -4.88 15.05
C TYR A 261 6.39 -5.11 13.62
N SER A 262 6.29 -6.39 13.24
CA SER A 262 5.63 -6.82 12.00
C SER A 262 4.51 -7.81 12.36
N GLY A 263 3.28 -7.30 12.44
CA GLY A 263 2.15 -8.03 13.00
C GLY A 263 1.44 -8.95 12.02
N THR A 264 1.19 -10.19 12.43
CA THR A 264 0.28 -11.12 11.72
C THR A 264 -0.93 -11.46 12.60
N ARG A 265 -2.12 -11.58 12.00
CA ARG A 265 -3.32 -12.09 12.69
C ARG A 265 -3.15 -13.59 12.92
N VAL A 266 -3.37 -14.04 14.16
CA VAL A 266 -3.37 -15.46 14.52
C VAL A 266 -4.78 -16.02 14.70
N GLU A 267 -5.71 -15.17 15.15
CA GLU A 267 -7.10 -15.51 15.45
C GLU A 267 -7.82 -16.20 14.29
N GLY A 268 -8.35 -17.41 14.54
CA GLY A 268 -9.05 -18.23 13.57
C GLY A 268 -8.11 -18.99 12.60
N ARG A 269 -6.81 -18.95 12.85
CA ARG A 269 -5.77 -19.58 12.03
C ARG A 269 -4.54 -20.00 12.86
N GLU A 270 -4.66 -20.14 14.17
CA GLU A 270 -3.60 -20.59 15.08
C GLU A 270 -2.92 -21.87 14.59
N GLN A 271 -3.71 -22.81 14.05
CA GLN A 271 -3.27 -24.09 13.52
C GLN A 271 -2.28 -24.01 12.34
N ILE A 272 -2.13 -22.85 11.68
CA ILE A 272 -1.19 -22.72 10.55
C ILE A 272 0.26 -22.47 10.99
N PHE A 273 0.50 -22.16 12.27
CA PHE A 273 1.80 -21.80 12.81
C PHE A 273 2.38 -22.95 13.66
N ALA A 274 3.66 -23.29 13.46
CA ALA A 274 4.35 -24.31 14.24
C ALA A 274 4.58 -23.90 15.70
N ALA A 275 4.80 -22.60 15.92
CA ALA A 275 4.82 -21.97 17.22
C ALA A 275 4.33 -20.53 17.10
N LEU A 276 3.84 -19.95 18.20
CA LEU A 276 3.46 -18.53 18.28
C LEU A 276 4.44 -17.76 19.18
N PRO A 277 4.76 -16.50 18.85
CA PRO A 277 5.47 -15.59 19.75
C PRO A 277 4.77 -15.45 21.12
N PRO A 278 5.54 -15.20 22.20
CA PRO A 278 5.00 -14.76 23.48
C PRO A 278 4.10 -13.52 23.30
N ALA A 279 2.97 -13.50 24.00
CA ALA A 279 1.91 -12.50 23.79
C ALA A 279 2.26 -11.13 24.42
N ASP A 280 3.02 -11.16 25.51
CA ASP A 280 3.62 -10.04 26.23
C ASP A 280 4.68 -9.32 25.41
N LEU A 281 5.53 -10.06 24.68
CA LEU A 281 6.67 -9.51 23.94
C LEU A 281 6.29 -8.49 22.85
N SER A 282 5.04 -8.49 22.38
CA SER A 282 4.51 -7.51 21.42
C SER A 282 3.64 -6.41 22.05
N ALA A 283 3.49 -6.37 23.37
CA ALA A 283 2.67 -5.39 24.06
C ALA A 283 3.22 -3.96 23.90
N GLY A 284 2.34 -2.98 23.70
CA GLY A 284 2.72 -1.56 23.53
C GLY A 284 3.38 -1.19 22.20
N LEU A 285 4.07 -2.11 21.51
CA LEU A 285 4.84 -1.85 20.27
C LEU A 285 3.99 -1.49 19.03
N ARG A 286 2.68 -1.32 19.17
CA ARG A 286 1.72 -1.31 18.05
C ARG A 286 0.90 -0.02 18.02
N GLY A 287 1.20 0.87 17.07
CA GLY A 287 0.63 2.22 17.00
C GLY A 287 -0.87 2.38 16.66
N ARG A 288 -1.66 1.30 16.53
CA ARG A 288 -3.13 1.32 16.33
C ARG A 288 -3.77 -0.03 16.75
N PRO A 289 -5.07 -0.10 17.10
CA PRO A 289 -5.96 -1.27 16.91
C PRO A 289 -6.22 -1.55 15.41
N SER A 290 -6.93 -2.54 14.85
CA SER A 290 -7.47 -3.89 15.17
C SER A 290 -7.75 -4.33 16.62
N PRO A 291 -8.95 -4.92 16.88
CA PRO A 291 -9.30 -5.69 18.08
C PRO A 291 -8.96 -7.19 18.00
N GLN A 292 -8.42 -7.69 16.87
CA GLN A 292 -8.07 -9.10 16.70
C GLN A 292 -6.73 -9.45 17.34
N ARG A 293 -6.53 -10.70 17.74
CA ARG A 293 -5.25 -11.20 18.26
C ARG A 293 -4.19 -11.19 17.16
N MET A 294 -3.14 -10.39 17.38
CA MET A 294 -1.95 -10.30 16.52
C MET A 294 -0.68 -10.68 17.30
N VAL A 295 0.33 -11.17 16.58
CA VAL A 295 1.68 -11.48 17.12
C VAL A 295 2.74 -10.99 16.14
N SER A 296 3.99 -10.81 16.58
CA SER A 296 5.12 -10.56 15.68
C SER A 296 6.28 -11.54 15.84
N PHE A 297 6.50 -12.34 14.80
CA PHE A 297 7.71 -13.16 14.64
C PHE A 297 8.96 -12.29 14.46
N TYR A 298 8.83 -11.08 13.89
CA TYR A 298 9.95 -10.14 13.77
C TYR A 298 10.43 -9.68 15.16
N THR A 299 9.52 -9.23 16.04
CA THR A 299 9.86 -8.89 17.43
C THR A 299 10.42 -10.11 18.19
N TRP A 300 9.86 -11.30 17.98
CA TRP A 300 10.40 -12.53 18.59
C TRP A 300 11.83 -12.84 18.15
N ASN A 301 12.14 -12.59 16.87
CA ASN A 301 13.49 -12.74 16.34
C ASN A 301 14.45 -11.63 16.82
N LEU A 302 13.97 -10.42 17.16
CA LEU A 302 14.78 -9.39 17.84
C LEU A 302 15.14 -9.82 19.26
N PHE A 303 14.18 -10.32 20.05
CA PHE A 303 14.42 -10.87 21.39
C PHE A 303 15.40 -12.06 21.34
N ARG A 304 15.21 -13.00 20.41
CA ARG A 304 16.14 -14.12 20.17
C ARG A 304 17.56 -13.70 19.77
N ARG A 305 17.76 -12.49 19.21
CA ARG A 305 19.07 -11.94 18.84
C ARG A 305 19.77 -11.25 20.01
N PHE A 306 19.02 -10.52 20.83
CA PHE A 306 19.59 -9.53 21.76
C PHE A 306 19.21 -9.74 23.24
N GLY A 307 18.34 -10.69 23.57
CA GLY A 307 17.82 -10.88 24.92
C GLY A 307 16.85 -9.76 25.32
N GLU A 308 16.82 -9.41 26.61
CA GLU A 308 15.93 -8.39 27.17
C GLU A 308 16.27 -6.97 26.66
N ASP A 309 17.55 -6.70 26.43
CA ASP A 309 18.11 -5.45 25.86
C ASP A 309 17.70 -5.17 24.40
N TRP A 310 16.91 -6.05 23.77
CA TRP A 310 16.56 -5.95 22.35
C TRP A 310 16.02 -4.58 21.89
N PRO A 311 15.25 -3.78 22.67
CA PRO A 311 14.73 -2.50 22.17
C PRO A 311 15.86 -1.52 21.85
N SER A 312 16.82 -1.37 22.77
CA SER A 312 17.96 -0.48 22.62
C SER A 312 18.93 -0.98 21.56
N LYS A 313 19.21 -2.29 21.53
CA LYS A 313 20.07 -2.91 20.49
C LYS A 313 19.44 -2.83 19.09
N TRP A 314 18.11 -2.86 18.99
CA TRP A 314 17.39 -2.65 17.73
C TRP A 314 17.56 -1.21 17.22
N ILE A 315 17.44 -0.19 18.08
CA ILE A 315 17.67 1.22 17.74
C ILE A 315 19.09 1.43 17.20
N ASP A 316 20.11 0.91 17.89
CA ASP A 316 21.51 0.99 17.42
C ASP A 316 21.72 0.26 16.09
N MET A 317 21.10 -0.91 15.92
CA MET A 317 21.18 -1.69 14.67
C MET A 317 20.50 -0.97 13.49
N VAL A 318 19.40 -0.24 13.73
CA VAL A 318 18.75 0.63 12.73
C VAL A 318 19.73 1.72 12.27
N PHE A 319 20.30 2.51 13.19
CA PHE A 319 21.20 3.60 12.81
C PHE A 319 22.49 3.10 12.14
N ARG A 320 23.04 1.96 12.58
CA ARG A 320 24.19 1.34 11.91
C ARG A 320 23.87 0.87 10.49
N ARG A 321 22.66 0.35 10.23
CA ARG A 321 22.21 0.01 8.88
C ARG A 321 22.00 1.25 8.02
N MET A 322 21.36 2.30 8.55
CA MET A 322 21.19 3.57 7.82
C MET A 322 22.55 4.17 7.43
N ALA A 323 23.49 4.25 8.36
CA ALA A 323 24.85 4.74 8.12
C ALA A 323 25.69 3.83 7.19
N ALA A 324 25.40 2.53 7.10
CA ALA A 324 26.05 1.61 6.17
C ALA A 324 25.44 1.67 4.75
N TRP A 325 24.17 2.03 4.63
CA TRP A 325 23.41 1.98 3.37
C TRP A 325 23.17 3.36 2.73
N GLY A 326 23.45 4.45 3.44
CA GLY A 326 23.33 5.82 2.94
C GLY A 326 21.95 6.46 3.13
N PHE A 327 21.13 5.94 4.04
CA PHE A 327 19.85 6.56 4.39
C PHE A 327 20.07 7.70 5.39
N ASN A 328 19.65 8.92 5.02
CA ASN A 328 19.80 10.11 5.85
C ASN A 328 18.49 10.57 6.55
N THR A 329 17.34 9.95 6.26
CA THR A 329 16.06 10.27 6.91
C THR A 329 15.41 9.04 7.55
N VAL A 330 14.97 9.16 8.80
CA VAL A 330 13.98 8.23 9.39
C VAL A 330 12.63 8.53 8.76
N GLY A 331 12.15 7.61 7.91
CA GLY A 331 10.92 7.78 7.14
C GLY A 331 9.65 7.64 7.98
N ASN A 332 8.52 7.77 7.30
CA ASN A 332 7.21 7.94 7.91
C ASN A 332 6.73 6.70 8.68
N TRP A 333 5.94 6.93 9.73
CA TRP A 333 5.40 5.88 10.63
C TRP A 333 6.46 4.98 11.29
N SER A 334 7.70 5.42 11.36
CA SER A 334 8.75 4.77 12.14
C SER A 334 8.54 4.92 13.65
N ASP A 335 9.26 4.12 14.44
CA ASP A 335 9.17 4.12 15.90
C ASP A 335 9.62 5.48 16.50
N PRO A 336 8.83 6.11 17.39
CA PRO A 336 9.17 7.42 17.97
C PRO A 336 10.56 7.49 18.62
N ARG A 337 11.08 6.38 19.15
CA ARG A 337 12.40 6.32 19.79
C ARG A 337 13.56 6.56 18.81
N LEU A 338 13.33 6.41 17.51
CA LEU A 338 14.30 6.79 16.47
C LEU A 338 14.36 8.31 16.30
N ALA A 339 13.24 9.02 16.47
CA ALA A 339 13.21 10.48 16.49
C ALA A 339 13.83 11.02 17.79
N GLU A 340 13.46 10.46 18.94
CA GLU A 340 13.98 10.81 20.26
C GLU A 340 15.51 10.65 20.36
N ALA A 341 16.09 9.70 19.62
CA ALA A 341 17.53 9.48 19.57
C ALA A 341 18.33 10.59 18.87
N ARG A 342 17.71 11.46 18.05
CA ARG A 342 18.31 12.64 17.39
C ARG A 342 19.68 12.36 16.71
N ARG A 343 19.76 11.26 15.96
CA ARG A 343 20.99 10.81 15.25
C ARG A 343 21.00 11.08 13.75
N VAL A 344 19.83 11.16 13.13
CA VAL A 344 19.60 11.60 11.75
C VAL A 344 18.23 12.30 11.70
N PRO A 345 17.95 13.15 10.70
CA PRO A 345 16.63 13.77 10.51
C PRO A 345 15.47 12.78 10.45
N TYR A 346 14.27 13.24 10.84
CA TYR A 346 13.06 12.42 10.86
C TYR A 346 11.82 13.20 10.37
N VAL A 347 10.85 12.48 9.82
CA VAL A 347 9.51 13.00 9.46
C VAL A 347 8.46 12.49 10.43
N VAL A 348 7.37 13.24 10.62
CA VAL A 348 6.27 12.87 11.52
C VAL A 348 4.94 12.90 10.79
N THR A 349 4.17 11.80 10.77
CA THR A 349 2.73 11.88 10.49
C THR A 349 2.01 12.38 11.72
N LEU A 350 1.38 13.53 11.59
CA LEU A 350 0.42 14.05 12.55
C LEU A 350 -0.94 13.36 12.37
N ARG A 351 -1.70 13.20 13.47
CA ARG A 351 -3.02 12.57 13.49
C ARG A 351 -4.02 13.37 14.33
N GLY A 352 -5.24 12.84 14.46
CA GLY A 352 -6.28 13.43 15.31
C GLY A 352 -7.26 14.34 14.57
N TRP A 353 -7.14 14.49 13.25
CA TRP A 353 -7.90 15.44 12.43
C TRP A 353 -9.33 15.03 12.06
N GLY A 354 -9.88 13.97 12.66
CA GLY A 354 -11.20 13.43 12.29
C GLY A 354 -11.23 12.58 11.00
N ILE A 355 -10.09 12.45 10.30
CA ILE A 355 -9.98 11.75 9.01
C ILE A 355 -10.34 10.26 9.16
N GLU A 356 -9.83 9.57 10.18
CA GLU A 356 -10.15 8.16 10.42
C GLU A 356 -11.64 7.88 10.75
N GLN A 357 -12.42 8.93 11.05
CA GLN A 357 -13.85 8.87 11.35
C GLN A 357 -14.74 9.35 10.18
N GLY A 358 -14.17 10.08 9.21
CA GLY A 358 -14.90 10.69 8.11
C GLY A 358 -15.22 9.71 6.96
N PRO A 359 -16.37 9.86 6.27
CA PRO A 359 -16.65 9.08 5.07
C PRO A 359 -15.54 9.28 4.03
N LEU A 360 -14.92 8.18 3.58
CA LEU A 360 -13.76 8.18 2.67
C LEU A 360 -12.62 9.12 3.12
N GLY A 361 -12.43 9.34 4.43
CA GLY A 361 -11.40 10.22 4.97
C GLY A 361 -11.74 11.72 5.02
N MET A 362 -12.98 12.14 4.71
CA MET A 362 -13.40 13.55 4.81
C MET A 362 -14.03 13.84 6.19
N PRO A 363 -13.38 14.61 7.08
CA PRO A 363 -13.93 14.95 8.39
C PRO A 363 -15.09 15.96 8.30
N ASP A 364 -15.83 16.12 9.40
CA ASP A 364 -16.85 17.18 9.54
C ASP A 364 -16.21 18.56 9.76
N VAL A 365 -15.67 19.15 8.69
CA VAL A 365 -14.98 20.47 8.72
C VAL A 365 -15.90 21.64 9.08
N TYR A 366 -17.21 21.41 9.17
CA TYR A 366 -18.21 22.41 9.54
C TYR A 366 -18.70 22.24 11.00
N SER A 367 -18.26 21.20 11.71
CA SER A 367 -18.46 21.09 13.16
C SER A 367 -17.65 22.16 13.92
N PRO A 368 -18.25 22.85 14.90
CA PRO A 368 -17.53 23.83 15.73
C PRO A 368 -16.53 23.16 16.69
N ASP A 369 -16.71 21.87 17.00
CA ASP A 369 -15.80 21.11 17.86
C ASP A 369 -14.62 20.53 17.08
N TRP A 370 -14.77 20.28 15.77
CA TRP A 370 -13.66 19.82 14.92
C TRP A 370 -12.50 20.82 14.89
N VAL A 371 -12.78 22.12 14.86
CA VAL A 371 -11.73 23.16 14.91
C VAL A 371 -10.96 23.11 16.24
N LYS A 372 -11.64 22.85 17.37
CA LYS A 372 -11.02 22.69 18.70
C LYS A 372 -10.16 21.43 18.76
N GLN A 373 -10.66 20.33 18.20
CA GLN A 373 -9.96 19.06 18.08
C GLN A 373 -8.67 19.20 17.26
N VAL A 374 -8.71 19.91 16.13
CA VAL A 374 -7.52 20.19 15.30
C VAL A 374 -6.53 21.10 16.04
N ASP A 375 -6.99 22.15 16.71
CA ASP A 375 -6.13 23.03 17.51
C ASP A 375 -5.42 22.28 18.65
N GLN A 376 -6.15 21.43 19.37
CA GLN A 376 -5.62 20.57 20.44
C GLN A 376 -4.61 19.56 19.89
N ALA A 377 -4.95 18.83 18.81
CA ALA A 377 -4.09 17.83 18.21
C ALA A 377 -2.79 18.45 17.66
N ALA A 378 -2.87 19.64 17.04
CA ALA A 378 -1.70 20.37 16.58
C ALA A 378 -0.81 20.81 17.77
N ARG A 379 -1.40 21.36 18.83
CA ARG A 379 -0.69 21.72 20.07
C ARG A 379 0.09 20.55 20.65
N GLU A 380 -0.57 19.40 20.82
CA GLU A 380 -0.02 18.25 21.52
C GLU A 380 1.08 17.52 20.73
N GLN A 381 1.06 17.61 19.39
CA GLN A 381 2.05 16.95 18.54
C GLN A 381 3.20 17.89 18.08
N CYS A 382 2.92 19.18 17.84
CA CYS A 382 3.88 20.12 17.23
C CYS A 382 4.61 20.98 18.27
N ALA A 383 3.93 21.47 19.32
CA ALA A 383 4.56 22.34 20.32
C ALA A 383 5.76 21.70 21.07
N PRO A 384 5.79 20.38 21.35
CA PRO A 384 6.97 19.72 21.93
C PRO A 384 8.14 19.55 20.96
N ARG A 385 7.95 19.84 19.65
CA ARG A 385 8.91 19.58 18.57
C ARG A 385 9.40 20.83 17.85
N ARG A 386 8.71 21.97 17.99
CA ARG A 386 9.02 23.26 17.34
C ARG A 386 10.48 23.74 17.45
N ASP A 387 11.20 23.30 18.48
CA ASP A 387 12.59 23.67 18.79
C ASP A 387 13.61 22.54 18.50
N ASP A 388 13.20 21.45 17.80
CA ASP A 388 14.03 20.27 17.50
C ASP A 388 14.54 20.26 16.05
N PRO A 389 15.82 20.61 15.79
CA PRO A 389 16.35 20.78 14.43
C PRO A 389 16.44 19.48 13.60
N TYR A 390 16.18 18.31 14.21
CA TYR A 390 16.12 17.04 13.48
C TYR A 390 14.75 16.76 12.82
N VAL A 391 13.71 17.58 13.07
CA VAL A 391 12.43 17.47 12.37
C VAL A 391 12.60 17.99 10.94
N LEU A 392 12.58 17.09 9.94
CA LEU A 392 12.51 17.48 8.53
C LEU A 392 11.14 18.08 8.19
N GLY A 393 10.06 17.56 8.80
CA GLY A 393 8.72 18.12 8.68
C GLY A 393 7.57 17.16 8.98
N TYR A 394 6.36 17.67 8.77
CA TYR A 394 5.09 17.03 9.13
C TYR A 394 4.28 16.58 7.90
N PHE A 395 3.93 15.30 7.83
CA PHE A 395 2.84 14.82 6.98
C PHE A 395 1.50 15.00 7.71
N VAL A 396 0.49 15.55 7.03
CA VAL A 396 -0.83 15.82 7.66
C VAL A 396 -1.79 14.65 7.56
N ALA A 397 -1.73 13.83 6.49
CA ALA A 397 -2.43 12.55 6.39
C ALA A 397 -1.77 11.69 5.30
N ASN A 398 -2.48 10.69 4.78
CA ASN A 398 -2.00 9.81 3.73
C ASN A 398 -3.13 9.35 2.80
N GLU A 399 -2.90 9.39 1.49
CA GLU A 399 -3.72 8.78 0.45
C GLU A 399 -5.25 8.92 0.65
N PRO A 400 -5.80 10.14 0.79
CA PRO A 400 -7.25 10.32 0.88
C PRO A 400 -7.94 9.64 -0.31
N PRO A 401 -8.90 8.72 -0.10
CA PRO A 401 -9.42 7.86 -1.17
C PRO A 401 -10.60 8.47 -1.95
N TRP A 402 -11.13 9.61 -1.53
CA TRP A 402 -12.25 10.29 -2.19
C TRP A 402 -11.95 11.04 -3.52
N PRO A 403 -10.72 11.44 -3.90
CA PRO A 403 -10.48 12.15 -5.16
C PRO A 403 -10.89 11.31 -6.38
N GLY A 404 -11.65 11.89 -7.30
CA GLY A 404 -12.31 11.15 -8.38
C GLY A 404 -13.52 10.31 -7.95
N ARG A 405 -13.98 10.45 -6.70
CA ARG A 405 -15.17 9.81 -6.10
C ARG A 405 -16.06 10.83 -5.39
N GLU A 406 -15.90 12.12 -5.65
CA GLU A 406 -16.61 13.22 -4.97
C GLU A 406 -18.14 13.07 -4.99
N PRO A 407 -18.81 12.65 -6.10
CA PRO A 407 -20.27 12.44 -6.08
C PRO A 407 -20.70 11.30 -5.16
N MET A 408 -19.85 10.27 -4.98
CA MET A 408 -20.06 9.16 -4.04
C MET A 408 -19.84 9.61 -2.59
N LEU A 409 -18.79 10.42 -2.34
CA LEU A 409 -18.58 11.03 -1.02
C LEU A 409 -19.75 11.93 -0.62
N ALA A 410 -20.21 12.79 -1.52
CA ALA A 410 -21.39 13.62 -1.29
C ALA A 410 -22.65 12.78 -0.99
N GLN A 411 -22.86 11.67 -1.71
CA GLN A 411 -23.97 10.74 -1.41
C GLN A 411 -23.83 10.13 -0.01
N MET A 412 -22.63 9.63 0.36
CA MET A 412 -22.36 9.06 1.68
C MET A 412 -22.56 10.08 2.82
N ILE A 413 -22.30 11.37 2.57
CA ILE A 413 -22.58 12.45 3.53
C ILE A 413 -24.09 12.72 3.63
N LEU A 414 -24.84 12.69 2.51
CA LEU A 414 -26.30 12.91 2.50
C LEU A 414 -27.09 11.76 3.17
N GLU A 415 -26.65 10.52 2.96
CA GLU A 415 -27.21 9.29 3.53
C GLU A 415 -26.75 9.01 4.98
N GLY A 416 -25.67 9.66 5.41
CA GLY A 416 -25.08 9.47 6.73
C GLY A 416 -25.87 10.07 7.91
N PRO A 417 -25.33 9.99 9.13
CA PRO A 417 -25.94 10.62 10.30
C PRO A 417 -25.91 12.15 10.20
N PRO A 418 -26.84 12.86 10.89
CA PRO A 418 -26.81 14.32 10.97
C PRO A 418 -25.48 14.85 11.50
N THR A 419 -24.84 15.70 10.70
CA THR A 419 -23.50 16.28 10.92
C THR A 419 -23.48 17.72 10.37
N GLY A 420 -22.47 18.52 10.74
CA GLY A 420 -22.28 19.87 10.20
C GLY A 420 -22.13 19.84 8.68
N ILE A 421 -21.21 19.00 8.19
CA ILE A 421 -20.96 18.80 6.76
C ILE A 421 -22.19 18.29 5.99
N GLN A 422 -23.03 17.45 6.59
CA GLN A 422 -24.31 17.07 5.97
C GLN A 422 -25.28 18.25 5.89
N LYS A 423 -25.42 19.04 6.96
CA LYS A 423 -26.30 20.21 6.98
C LYS A 423 -25.88 21.23 5.92
N GLU A 424 -24.59 21.56 5.86
CA GLU A 424 -24.06 22.53 4.90
C GLU A 424 -24.11 22.00 3.46
N LEU A 425 -23.93 20.68 3.23
CA LEU A 425 -24.13 20.05 1.92
C LEU A 425 -25.61 20.11 1.49
N LYS A 426 -26.55 19.82 2.39
CA LYS A 426 -28.00 19.92 2.12
C LYS A 426 -28.41 21.36 1.80
N ALA A 427 -27.84 22.35 2.50
CA ALA A 427 -28.05 23.77 2.18
C ALA A 427 -27.43 24.15 0.82
N PHE A 428 -26.21 23.71 0.53
CA PHE A 428 -25.52 24.02 -0.73
C PHE A 428 -26.18 23.38 -1.97
N LEU A 429 -26.85 22.25 -1.82
CA LEU A 429 -27.57 21.58 -2.92
C LEU A 429 -29.06 21.99 -3.03
N ALA A 430 -29.56 22.87 -2.16
CA ALA A 430 -30.98 23.24 -2.11
C ALA A 430 -31.50 23.94 -3.39
N GLU A 431 -30.63 24.65 -4.12
CA GLU A 431 -30.95 25.26 -5.42
C GLU A 431 -30.98 24.22 -6.56
N ALA A 432 -30.03 23.29 -6.53
CA ALA A 432 -29.83 22.23 -7.51
C ALA A 432 -28.85 21.18 -6.96
N ASP A 433 -29.20 19.90 -7.08
CA ASP A 433 -28.28 18.79 -6.81
C ASP A 433 -27.73 18.25 -8.14
N THR A 434 -26.46 18.53 -8.44
CA THR A 434 -25.76 18.02 -9.63
C THR A 434 -24.39 17.44 -9.26
N PRO A 435 -23.82 16.51 -10.07
CA PRO A 435 -22.47 15.99 -9.86
C PRO A 435 -21.38 17.07 -9.81
N GLU A 436 -21.61 18.22 -10.45
CA GLU A 436 -20.71 19.39 -10.48
C GLU A 436 -20.78 20.15 -9.16
N ARG A 437 -21.99 20.44 -8.65
CA ARG A 437 -22.17 21.08 -7.35
C ARG A 437 -21.69 20.18 -6.21
N ARG A 438 -21.94 18.87 -6.29
CA ARG A 438 -21.36 17.86 -5.37
C ARG A 438 -19.82 17.92 -5.38
N ARG A 439 -19.18 17.92 -6.55
CA ARG A 439 -17.71 18.10 -6.69
C ARG A 439 -17.22 19.40 -6.04
N GLN A 440 -17.84 20.52 -6.39
CA GLN A 440 -17.49 21.85 -5.84
C GLN A 440 -17.58 21.89 -4.30
N PHE A 441 -18.61 21.32 -3.70
CA PHE A 441 -18.74 21.27 -2.24
C PHE A 441 -17.64 20.43 -1.59
N ILE A 442 -17.32 19.25 -2.14
CA ILE A 442 -16.25 18.40 -1.62
C ILE A 442 -14.87 19.08 -1.75
N HIS A 443 -14.60 19.77 -2.86
CA HIS A 443 -13.35 20.51 -3.05
C HIS A 443 -13.23 21.69 -2.07
N ARG A 444 -14.32 22.46 -1.84
CA ARG A 444 -14.35 23.52 -0.80
C ARG A 444 -14.22 22.97 0.62
N SER A 445 -14.78 21.79 0.89
CA SER A 445 -14.62 21.09 2.17
C SER A 445 -13.16 20.69 2.41
N PHE A 446 -12.48 20.20 1.36
CA PHE A 446 -11.07 19.85 1.42
C PHE A 446 -10.16 21.08 1.60
N GLU A 447 -10.41 22.16 0.87
CA GLU A 447 -9.66 23.42 1.00
C GLU A 447 -9.73 23.93 2.44
N ARG A 448 -10.95 24.04 3.00
CA ARG A 448 -11.18 24.36 4.41
C ARG A 448 -10.51 23.38 5.38
N MET A 449 -10.45 22.09 5.04
CA MET A 449 -9.75 21.09 5.85
C MET A 449 -8.26 21.43 5.96
N LEU A 450 -7.62 21.78 4.84
CA LEU A 450 -6.21 22.13 4.80
C LEU A 450 -5.93 23.46 5.50
N GLU A 451 -6.74 24.49 5.28
CA GLU A 451 -6.60 25.80 5.92
C GLU A 451 -6.54 25.69 7.45
N VAL A 452 -7.48 24.96 8.06
CA VAL A 452 -7.57 24.84 9.52
C VAL A 452 -6.45 23.97 10.08
N ILE A 453 -6.08 22.86 9.41
CA ILE A 453 -4.97 22.00 9.85
C ILE A 453 -3.62 22.74 9.73
N VAL A 454 -3.34 23.38 8.59
CA VAL A 454 -2.09 24.13 8.40
C VAL A 454 -2.00 25.32 9.33
N GLY A 455 -3.09 26.08 9.53
CA GLY A 455 -3.15 27.19 10.47
C GLY A 455 -2.86 26.74 11.92
N ALA A 456 -3.45 25.62 12.35
CA ALA A 456 -3.21 25.05 13.68
C ALA A 456 -1.77 24.54 13.85
N ILE A 457 -1.18 23.90 12.83
CA ILE A 457 0.24 23.50 12.87
C ILE A 457 1.12 24.75 13.01
N ARG A 458 0.97 25.76 12.14
CA ARG A 458 1.76 27.00 12.16
C ARG A 458 1.65 27.80 13.47
N LYS A 459 0.50 27.73 14.15
CA LYS A 459 0.28 28.35 15.46
C LYS A 459 1.17 27.77 16.56
N TYR A 460 1.54 26.49 16.47
CA TYR A 460 2.30 25.77 17.49
C TYR A 460 3.73 25.41 17.06
N ASP A 461 3.99 25.37 15.75
CA ASP A 461 5.30 25.17 15.14
C ASP A 461 5.40 26.00 13.83
N PRO A 462 5.98 27.21 13.89
CA PRO A 462 6.20 28.04 12.72
C PRO A 462 7.48 27.66 11.94
N ASN A 463 8.32 26.76 12.50
CA ASN A 463 9.69 26.53 12.04
C ASN A 463 9.78 25.40 11.01
N HIS A 464 9.09 24.28 11.27
CA HIS A 464 9.24 23.06 10.47
C HIS A 464 8.37 23.01 9.23
N LEU A 465 8.81 22.23 8.23
CA LEU A 465 8.11 22.11 6.97
C LEU A 465 6.81 21.31 7.11
N ILE A 466 5.77 21.71 6.36
CA ILE A 466 4.57 20.91 6.17
C ILE A 466 4.71 20.18 4.83
N LEU A 467 4.89 18.87 4.91
CA LEU A 467 5.26 17.97 3.82
C LEU A 467 4.06 17.44 3.02
N GLY A 468 2.85 17.91 3.34
CA GLY A 468 1.62 17.56 2.63
C GLY A 468 0.97 16.25 3.08
N ILE A 469 0.19 15.65 2.17
CA ILE A 469 -0.83 14.63 2.47
C ILE A 469 -0.62 13.29 1.76
N ARG A 470 0.54 13.07 1.14
CA ARG A 470 0.95 11.82 0.47
C ARG A 470 -0.13 11.30 -0.48
N PHE A 471 -0.38 12.05 -1.55
CA PHE A 471 -1.39 11.71 -2.55
C PHE A 471 -1.02 10.43 -3.30
N GLY A 472 -1.95 9.49 -3.43
CA GLY A 472 -1.79 8.31 -4.28
C GLY A 472 -2.59 8.43 -5.58
N GLY A 473 -2.08 7.86 -6.67
CA GLY A 473 -2.75 7.87 -7.98
C GLY A 473 -2.56 9.18 -8.75
N ARG A 474 -3.67 9.79 -9.19
CA ARG A 474 -3.67 11.06 -9.95
C ARG A 474 -4.81 11.98 -9.47
N PRO A 475 -4.55 12.92 -8.55
CA PRO A 475 -5.60 13.81 -8.05
C PRO A 475 -6.13 14.80 -9.10
N PRO A 476 -7.38 15.30 -8.94
CA PRO A 476 -7.93 16.41 -9.71
C PRO A 476 -7.12 17.70 -9.54
N GLU A 477 -7.31 18.66 -10.44
CA GLU A 477 -6.49 19.90 -10.42
C GLU A 477 -6.85 20.82 -9.28
N GLU A 478 -8.11 20.89 -8.91
CA GLU A 478 -8.63 21.67 -7.79
C GLU A 478 -7.97 21.19 -6.49
N VAL A 479 -7.81 19.88 -6.33
CA VAL A 479 -7.18 19.22 -5.17
C VAL A 479 -5.67 19.49 -5.13
N LEU A 480 -4.99 19.47 -6.29
CA LEU A 480 -3.57 19.84 -6.37
C LEU A 480 -3.35 21.36 -6.18
N ARG A 481 -4.24 22.20 -6.70
CA ARG A 481 -4.19 23.66 -6.53
C ARG A 481 -4.38 24.02 -5.06
N ALA A 482 -5.33 23.42 -4.34
CA ALA A 482 -5.48 23.59 -2.88
C ALA A 482 -4.23 23.14 -2.11
N ALA A 483 -3.56 22.07 -2.53
CA ALA A 483 -2.32 21.58 -1.92
C ALA A 483 -1.10 22.51 -2.04
N ARG A 484 -1.20 23.69 -2.68
CA ARG A 484 -0.17 24.75 -2.65
C ARG A 484 0.09 25.33 -1.26
N ILE A 485 -0.82 25.10 -0.31
CA ILE A 485 -0.75 25.56 1.07
C ILE A 485 0.37 24.89 1.88
N PHE A 486 0.82 23.69 1.46
CA PHE A 486 1.98 23.00 2.01
C PHE A 486 3.30 23.61 1.50
N ASP A 487 4.41 23.37 2.20
CA ASP A 487 5.74 23.77 1.71
C ASP A 487 6.27 22.80 0.66
N VAL A 488 5.95 21.50 0.82
CA VAL A 488 6.30 20.40 -0.07
C VAL A 488 5.03 19.66 -0.44
N ASN A 489 4.89 19.28 -1.70
CA ASN A 489 3.85 18.37 -2.14
C ASN A 489 4.34 16.91 -2.05
N SER A 490 3.57 16.01 -1.46
CA SER A 490 3.95 14.60 -1.32
C SER A 490 3.10 13.67 -2.16
N GLN A 491 3.77 12.73 -2.84
CA GLN A 491 3.17 11.79 -3.79
C GLN A 491 3.62 10.35 -3.49
N ASN A 492 2.68 9.42 -3.40
CA ASN A 492 2.95 7.98 -3.31
C ASN A 492 2.88 7.38 -4.71
N ILE A 493 4.04 7.03 -5.29
CA ILE A 493 4.17 6.68 -6.71
C ILE A 493 4.69 5.25 -6.85
N TYR A 494 3.78 4.29 -6.62
CA TYR A 494 4.03 2.87 -6.80
C TYR A 494 4.10 2.47 -8.28
N ASP A 495 5.20 2.83 -8.96
CA ASP A 495 5.52 2.35 -10.31
C ASP A 495 7.01 2.02 -10.52
N TYR A 496 7.38 1.49 -11.70
CA TYR A 496 8.77 1.17 -12.05
C TYR A 496 9.64 2.41 -12.32
N VAL A 497 9.01 3.55 -12.58
CA VAL A 497 9.63 4.86 -12.74
C VAL A 497 8.62 5.91 -12.25
N PRO A 498 9.03 6.98 -11.56
CA PRO A 498 8.12 8.09 -11.28
C PRO A 498 7.66 8.74 -12.60
N ASP A 499 6.34 8.85 -12.79
CA ASP A 499 5.74 9.44 -13.99
C ASP A 499 6.05 10.93 -14.07
N ARG A 500 7.04 11.28 -14.91
CA ARG A 500 7.48 12.65 -15.11
C ARG A 500 6.36 13.59 -15.53
N SER A 501 5.43 13.14 -16.39
CA SER A 501 4.30 13.98 -16.81
C SER A 501 3.33 14.30 -15.65
N MET A 502 3.22 13.39 -14.68
CA MET A 502 2.48 13.63 -13.44
C MET A 502 3.23 14.58 -12.51
N LEU A 503 4.55 14.42 -12.38
CA LEU A 503 5.40 15.29 -11.56
C LEU A 503 5.47 16.73 -12.08
N ASP A 504 5.67 16.92 -13.40
CA ASP A 504 5.64 18.23 -14.06
C ASP A 504 4.27 18.91 -13.79
N ARG A 505 3.13 18.20 -14.00
CA ARG A 505 1.78 18.71 -13.69
C ARG A 505 1.58 19.05 -12.21
N VAL A 506 2.08 18.24 -11.28
CA VAL A 506 2.01 18.55 -9.84
C VAL A 506 2.80 19.81 -9.51
N TYR A 507 3.98 19.99 -10.12
CA TYR A 507 4.79 21.18 -9.94
C TYR A 507 4.10 22.44 -10.50
N GLU A 508 3.58 22.38 -11.73
CA GLU A 508 2.85 23.48 -12.38
C GLU A 508 1.62 23.96 -11.58
N LEU A 509 0.87 23.03 -10.98
CA LEU A 509 -0.37 23.35 -10.25
C LEU A 509 -0.14 23.86 -8.82
N THR A 510 0.99 23.52 -8.21
CA THR A 510 1.31 23.82 -6.80
C THR A 510 2.35 24.93 -6.64
N GLY A 511 3.33 25.02 -7.53
CA GLY A 511 4.55 25.82 -7.35
C GLY A 511 5.47 25.32 -6.23
N ARG A 512 5.34 24.06 -5.79
CA ARG A 512 6.05 23.51 -4.62
C ARG A 512 7.04 22.40 -4.99
N PRO A 513 8.17 22.26 -4.28
CA PRO A 513 8.99 21.06 -4.35
C PRO A 513 8.17 19.81 -4.02
N ILE A 514 8.60 18.67 -4.56
CA ILE A 514 7.91 17.38 -4.43
C ILE A 514 8.80 16.41 -3.65
N VAL A 515 8.19 15.61 -2.78
CA VAL A 515 8.83 14.44 -2.15
C VAL A 515 8.02 13.19 -2.48
N ILE A 516 8.69 12.10 -2.85
CA ILE A 516 8.01 10.80 -2.98
C ILE A 516 7.83 10.26 -1.55
N GLY A 517 6.59 9.99 -1.17
CA GLY A 517 6.24 9.48 0.15
C GLY A 517 6.37 7.96 0.26
N GLU A 518 6.03 7.25 -0.82
CA GLU A 518 6.11 5.78 -0.89
C GLU A 518 6.41 5.30 -2.32
N PHE A 519 7.29 4.31 -2.39
CA PHE A 519 7.45 3.39 -3.51
C PHE A 519 8.03 2.07 -3.00
N HIS A 520 7.82 0.95 -3.72
CA HIS A 520 8.54 -0.28 -3.43
C HIS A 520 8.59 -1.21 -4.64
N PHE A 521 9.56 -2.13 -4.64
CA PHE A 521 9.58 -3.34 -5.48
C PHE A 521 9.59 -4.59 -4.59
N GLY A 522 8.95 -5.66 -5.05
CA GLY A 522 8.93 -6.94 -4.35
C GLY A 522 8.96 -8.15 -5.29
N VAL A 523 9.26 -9.32 -4.74
CA VAL A 523 9.46 -10.57 -5.49
C VAL A 523 8.45 -11.63 -5.02
N PRO A 524 7.89 -12.46 -5.90
CA PRO A 524 6.91 -13.48 -5.54
C PRO A 524 7.58 -14.76 -5.04
N THR A 525 8.41 -14.64 -4.00
CA THR A 525 9.23 -15.73 -3.46
C THR A 525 9.12 -15.79 -1.93
N ARG A 526 9.65 -16.85 -1.31
CA ARG A 526 9.64 -17.05 0.16
C ARG A 526 8.24 -17.13 0.79
N GLY A 527 7.21 -17.40 -0.02
CA GLY A 527 5.80 -17.36 0.39
C GLY A 527 5.22 -15.95 0.56
N LEU A 528 6.00 -14.91 0.32
CA LEU A 528 5.58 -13.51 0.49
C LEU A 528 4.94 -12.97 -0.80
N ALA A 529 3.90 -12.14 -0.66
CA ALA A 529 3.33 -11.43 -1.79
C ALA A 529 4.34 -10.37 -2.33
N PRO A 530 4.37 -10.14 -3.66
CA PRO A 530 5.29 -9.18 -4.29
C PRO A 530 4.95 -7.70 -3.99
N GLY A 531 3.82 -7.42 -3.33
CA GLY A 531 3.30 -6.06 -3.15
C GLY A 531 2.85 -5.40 -4.45
N LEU A 532 2.89 -4.06 -4.53
CA LEU A 532 2.26 -3.25 -5.59
C LEU A 532 3.03 -3.18 -6.93
N ARG A 533 4.35 -3.40 -6.94
CA ARG A 533 5.16 -3.58 -8.16
C ARG A 533 6.09 -4.79 -8.00
N GLN A 534 6.08 -5.65 -9.02
CA GLN A 534 6.69 -6.98 -8.99
C GLN A 534 7.94 -7.01 -9.87
N VAL A 535 9.01 -7.65 -9.38
CA VAL A 535 10.22 -7.95 -10.15
C VAL A 535 10.59 -9.42 -10.01
N ARG A 536 11.42 -9.94 -10.92
CA ARG A 536 11.74 -11.38 -11.03
C ARG A 536 12.47 -11.92 -9.81
N ASP A 537 13.47 -11.19 -9.34
CA ASP A 537 14.41 -11.66 -8.33
C ASP A 537 15.01 -10.50 -7.51
N GLN A 538 15.76 -10.82 -6.45
CA GLN A 538 16.33 -9.83 -5.55
C GLN A 538 17.42 -8.96 -6.21
N ARG A 539 18.02 -9.39 -7.34
CA ARG A 539 19.00 -8.60 -8.09
C ARG A 539 18.28 -7.55 -8.93
N GLU A 540 17.23 -7.96 -9.62
CA GLU A 540 16.34 -7.04 -10.36
C GLU A 540 15.64 -6.04 -9.43
N ARG A 541 15.32 -6.46 -8.19
CA ARG A 541 14.83 -5.56 -7.13
C ARG A 541 15.81 -4.42 -6.80
N GLY A 542 17.11 -4.72 -6.74
CA GLY A 542 18.14 -3.70 -6.56
C GLY A 542 18.31 -2.78 -7.78
N VAL A 543 18.19 -3.33 -8.99
CA VAL A 543 18.23 -2.55 -10.25
C VAL A 543 17.02 -1.62 -10.34
N ALA A 544 15.81 -2.10 -10.06
CA ALA A 544 14.59 -1.31 -10.09
C ALA A 544 14.60 -0.19 -9.03
N TYR A 545 15.04 -0.49 -7.80
CA TYR A 545 15.24 0.53 -6.76
C TYR A 545 16.20 1.63 -7.24
N ARG A 546 17.39 1.25 -7.73
CA ARG A 546 18.38 2.21 -8.24
C ARG A 546 17.79 3.07 -9.36
N TYR A 547 17.21 2.44 -10.38
CA TYR A 547 16.65 3.13 -11.54
C TYR A 547 15.56 4.13 -11.13
N TYR A 548 14.65 3.72 -10.25
CA TYR A 548 13.59 4.58 -9.74
C TYR A 548 14.15 5.82 -9.01
N VAL A 549 15.10 5.64 -8.10
CA VAL A 549 15.72 6.74 -7.33
C VAL A 549 16.55 7.66 -8.23
N GLU A 550 17.29 7.13 -9.21
CA GLU A 550 18.02 7.93 -10.20
C GLU A 550 17.08 8.77 -11.06
N GLN A 551 15.94 8.23 -11.50
CA GLN A 551 14.93 8.98 -12.26
C GLN A 551 14.18 10.01 -11.40
N ALA A 552 13.91 9.72 -10.13
CA ALA A 552 13.34 10.68 -9.18
C ALA A 552 14.30 11.86 -8.93
N ALA A 553 15.56 11.56 -8.56
CA ALA A 553 16.57 12.57 -8.25
C ALA A 553 16.95 13.44 -9.46
N ALA A 554 16.81 12.94 -10.69
CA ALA A 554 17.02 13.72 -11.91
C ALA A 554 16.02 14.88 -12.08
N HIS A 555 14.80 14.75 -11.56
CA HIS A 555 13.73 15.74 -11.73
C HIS A 555 14.00 17.02 -10.93
N PRO A 556 13.91 18.23 -11.51
CA PRO A 556 14.35 19.47 -10.85
C PRO A 556 13.46 19.89 -9.67
N ALA A 557 12.23 19.39 -9.57
CA ALA A 557 11.34 19.65 -8.44
C ALA A 557 11.45 18.62 -7.29
N LEU A 558 12.19 17.51 -7.45
CA LEU A 558 12.23 16.42 -6.46
C LEU A 558 13.31 16.65 -5.40
N VAL A 559 12.90 16.59 -4.13
CA VAL A 559 13.77 16.80 -2.96
C VAL A 559 13.95 15.55 -2.08
N GLY A 560 13.30 14.43 -2.42
CA GLY A 560 13.51 13.16 -1.72
C GLY A 560 12.62 12.00 -2.14
N THR A 561 12.95 10.82 -1.63
CA THR A 561 12.30 9.51 -1.87
C THR A 561 12.40 8.58 -0.67
#